data_AF-A0A9Q1G7I4-F1
#
_entry.id   AF-A0A9Q1G7I4-F1
#
_cell.length_a   1.000
_cell.length_b   1.000
_cell.length_c   1.000
_cell.angle_alpha   90.00
_cell.angle_beta   90.00
_cell.angle_gamma   90.00
#
_symmetry.space_group_name_H-M   'P 1'
#
loop_
_entity.id
_entity.type
_entity.pdbx_description
1 polymer ?
#
loop_
_entity_poly.entity_id
_entity_poly.type
_entity_poly.pdbx_seq_one_letter_code
_entity_poly.pdbx_strand_id
1 'polypeptide(L)'
;MGSAHDKEMPAVPDKVLMVGNQPEGYMTWIYHPKSLPGYPHSERIEIFFEFEDGIQMEKHPHPGKQYLGYNTKAYLPNNTDGKNALKMMKTAFDQRLMFTVTTNGSGEDAVTLCDVPLKTRDDTTGSSRSSCYQHGFLQEVKAVLRAKGIE
;
A
#
# COMPACT_ATOMS: atom_id res chain seq x y z
N MET A 1 -8.97 40.85 38.99
CA MET A 1 -9.18 39.38 38.99
C MET A 1 -9.55 39.00 37.58
N GLY A 2 -8.70 38.19 36.93
CA GLY A 2 -8.71 38.00 35.48
C GLY A 2 -9.91 37.18 34.99
N SER A 3 -10.56 37.66 33.93
CA SER A 3 -11.53 36.86 33.18
C SER A 3 -10.75 36.04 32.16
N ALA A 4 -10.85 34.73 32.29
CA ALA A 4 -10.27 33.78 31.34
C ALA A 4 -10.85 34.04 29.94
N HIS A 5 -9.98 34.23 28.97
CA HIS A 5 -10.34 34.06 27.57
C HIS A 5 -10.50 32.57 27.32
N ASP A 6 -11.75 32.13 27.19
CA ASP A 6 -12.07 30.88 26.50
C ASP A 6 -11.58 31.02 25.06
N LYS A 7 -10.32 30.63 24.82
CA LYS A 7 -9.83 30.37 23.48
C LYS A 7 -10.47 29.07 23.03
N GLU A 8 -11.55 29.19 22.28
CA GLU A 8 -12.07 28.12 21.44
C GLU A 8 -10.88 27.53 20.66
N MET A 9 -10.55 26.26 20.91
CA MET A 9 -9.53 25.57 20.13
C MET A 9 -10.04 25.52 18.69
N PRO A 10 -9.22 25.87 17.67
CA PRO A 10 -9.65 25.74 16.30
C PRO A 10 -10.06 24.28 16.07
N ALA A 11 -11.27 24.09 15.52
CA ALA A 11 -11.73 22.79 15.08
C ALA A 11 -10.62 22.14 14.24
N VAL A 12 -10.23 20.92 14.61
CA VAL A 12 -9.31 20.12 13.81
C VAL A 12 -9.99 19.98 12.45
N PRO A 13 -9.39 20.48 11.34
CA PRO A 13 -10.04 20.38 10.05
C PRO A 13 -10.32 18.91 9.76
N ASP A 14 -11.55 18.61 9.34
CA ASP A 14 -11.92 17.29 8.84
C ASP A 14 -10.80 16.82 7.91
N LYS A 15 -10.13 15.73 8.29
CA LYS A 15 -8.98 15.19 7.57
C LYS A 15 -9.46 14.97 6.12
N VAL A 16 -9.06 15.84 5.20
CA VAL A 16 -9.42 15.72 3.78
C VAL A 16 -8.88 14.37 3.34
N LEU A 17 -9.78 13.40 3.18
CA LEU A 17 -9.42 12.06 2.73
C LEU A 17 -8.92 12.22 1.30
N MET A 18 -7.59 12.17 1.12
CA MET A 18 -7.00 12.17 -0.21
C MET A 18 -7.42 10.88 -0.91
N VAL A 19 -8.37 10.98 -1.85
CA VAL A 19 -8.72 9.86 -2.72
C VAL A 19 -7.78 9.89 -3.91
N GLY A 20 -6.93 8.87 -4.03
CA GLY A 20 -5.99 8.74 -5.15
C GLY A 20 -6.64 8.28 -6.44
N ASN A 21 -5.82 7.93 -7.43
CA ASN A 21 -6.26 7.59 -8.78
C ASN A 21 -6.12 6.11 -9.15
N GLN A 22 -5.91 5.22 -8.17
CA GLN A 22 -5.94 3.77 -8.38
C GLN A 22 -7.23 3.34 -9.14
N PRO A 23 -7.10 2.48 -10.17
CA PRO A 23 -8.24 1.84 -10.83
C PRO A 23 -9.01 0.89 -9.92
N GLU A 24 -10.13 0.37 -10.39
CA GLU A 24 -10.84 -0.69 -9.67
C GLU A 24 -10.05 -1.99 -9.72
N GLY A 25 -10.01 -2.70 -8.60
CA GLY A 25 -9.26 -3.93 -8.44
C GLY A 25 -9.50 -4.55 -7.07
N TYR A 26 -8.85 -5.68 -6.82
CA TYR A 26 -9.03 -6.46 -5.60
C TYR A 26 -7.76 -6.46 -4.75
N MET A 27 -7.95 -6.40 -3.43
CA MET A 27 -6.93 -6.66 -2.43
C MET A 27 -7.46 -7.73 -1.49
N THR A 28 -6.88 -8.94 -1.58
CA THR A 28 -7.23 -10.08 -0.72
C THR A 28 -5.98 -10.60 -0.01
N TRP A 29 -6.15 -11.41 1.04
CA TRP A 29 -5.02 -12.01 1.74
C TRP A 29 -5.38 -13.35 2.38
N ILE A 30 -4.35 -14.17 2.58
CA ILE A 30 -4.43 -15.44 3.28
C ILE A 30 -3.27 -15.57 4.28
N TYR A 31 -3.45 -16.42 5.29
CA TYR A 31 -2.42 -16.74 6.28
C TYR A 31 -1.71 -18.04 5.91
N HIS A 32 -0.39 -18.06 6.02
CA HIS A 32 0.42 -19.26 5.80
C HIS A 32 1.26 -19.57 7.04
N PRO A 33 1.36 -20.86 7.44
CA PRO A 33 2.06 -21.26 8.65
C PRO A 33 3.58 -21.06 8.58
N LYS A 34 4.15 -20.81 7.39
CA LYS A 34 5.59 -20.63 7.21
C LYS A 34 6.02 -19.21 7.60
N SER A 35 7.12 -19.14 8.33
CA SER A 35 7.74 -17.86 8.69
C SER A 35 8.50 -17.22 7.55
N LEU A 36 8.55 -15.89 7.59
CA LEU A 36 9.40 -15.09 6.72
C LEU A 36 10.81 -14.97 7.30
N PRO A 37 11.86 -14.92 6.46
CA PRO A 37 13.21 -14.62 6.93
C PRO A 37 13.24 -13.31 7.74
N GLY A 38 13.85 -13.32 8.93
CA GLY A 38 13.84 -12.18 9.86
C GLY A 38 12.68 -12.15 10.86
N TYR A 39 11.70 -13.07 10.74
CA TYR A 39 10.59 -13.22 11.70
C TYR A 39 10.40 -14.70 12.12
N PRO A 40 11.39 -15.35 12.76
CA PRO A 40 11.47 -16.81 12.93
C PRO A 40 10.41 -17.48 13.82
N HIS A 41 9.44 -16.75 14.37
CA HIS A 41 8.36 -17.28 15.21
C HIS A 41 6.99 -16.69 14.86
N SER A 42 6.88 -16.15 13.65
CA SER A 42 5.64 -15.58 13.12
C SER A 42 5.30 -16.33 11.85
N GLU A 43 4.04 -16.73 11.69
CA GLU A 43 3.48 -17.08 10.39
C GLU A 43 3.60 -15.89 9.42
N ARG A 44 3.17 -16.05 8.17
CA ARG A 44 3.13 -14.96 7.18
C ARG A 44 1.73 -14.69 6.67
N ILE A 45 1.54 -13.49 6.18
CA ILE A 45 0.37 -13.01 5.46
C ILE A 45 0.82 -12.86 4.01
N GLU A 46 0.11 -13.52 3.08
CA GLU A 46 0.28 -13.36 1.64
C GLU A 46 -0.89 -12.54 1.11
N ILE A 47 -0.60 -11.37 0.56
CA ILE A 47 -1.55 -10.41 0.03
C ILE A 47 -1.52 -10.51 -1.49
N PHE A 48 -2.70 -10.53 -2.11
CA PHE A 48 -2.87 -10.55 -3.55
C PHE A 48 -3.52 -9.22 -3.97
N PHE A 49 -2.88 -8.56 -4.93
CA PHE A 49 -3.43 -7.41 -5.64
C PHE A 49 -3.75 -7.84 -7.07
N GLU A 50 -4.97 -7.57 -7.51
CA GLU A 50 -5.44 -7.95 -8.84
C GLU A 50 -6.15 -6.77 -9.50
N PHE A 51 -5.68 -6.41 -10.68
CA PHE A 51 -6.25 -5.36 -11.52
C PHE A 51 -6.39 -5.91 -12.94
N GLU A 52 -7.60 -5.92 -13.47
CA GLU A 52 -7.87 -6.27 -14.87
C GLU A 52 -7.54 -5.09 -15.80
N ASP A 53 -7.40 -5.38 -17.09
CA ASP A 53 -7.36 -4.36 -18.14
C ASP A 53 -8.62 -3.50 -18.07
N GLY A 54 -8.49 -2.21 -18.39
CA GLY A 54 -9.63 -1.30 -18.25
C GLY A 54 -9.47 -0.01 -19.05
N ILE A 55 -10.36 0.94 -18.73
CA ILE A 55 -10.39 2.27 -19.37
C ILE A 55 -9.97 3.33 -18.36
N GLN A 56 -9.11 4.23 -18.82
CA GLN A 56 -8.55 5.31 -18.02
C GLN A 56 -9.62 6.34 -17.62
N MET A 57 -9.62 6.69 -16.33
CA MET A 57 -10.45 7.73 -15.73
C MET A 57 -9.89 9.13 -16.07
N GLU A 58 -10.68 10.17 -15.82
CA GLU A 58 -10.29 11.57 -16.07
C GLU A 58 -8.97 12.00 -15.38
N LYS A 59 -8.62 11.34 -14.28
CA LYS A 59 -7.42 11.58 -13.47
C LYS A 59 -6.20 10.73 -13.87
N HIS A 60 -6.28 10.03 -15.01
CA HIS A 60 -5.20 9.23 -15.57
C HIS A 60 -4.51 9.96 -16.73
N PRO A 61 -3.32 9.51 -17.19
CA PRO A 61 -2.56 10.19 -18.23
C PRO A 61 -3.31 10.37 -19.56
N HIS A 62 -4.11 9.38 -19.95
CA HIS A 62 -4.85 9.39 -21.22
C HIS A 62 -6.31 8.97 -21.01
N PRO A 63 -7.19 9.87 -20.51
CA PRO A 63 -8.60 9.56 -20.25
C PRO A 63 -9.32 8.94 -21.44
N GLY A 64 -10.13 7.91 -21.18
CA GLY A 64 -10.88 7.18 -22.20
C GLY A 64 -10.07 6.17 -23.02
N LYS A 65 -8.74 6.12 -22.89
CA LYS A 65 -7.91 5.06 -23.50
C LYS A 65 -7.82 3.82 -22.61
N GLN A 66 -7.44 2.71 -23.21
CA GLN A 66 -7.16 1.48 -22.47
C GLN A 66 -5.92 1.61 -21.59
N TYR A 67 -5.88 0.84 -20.51
CA TYR A 67 -4.67 0.54 -19.75
C TYR A 67 -4.58 -0.98 -19.53
N LEU A 68 -3.36 -1.49 -19.35
CA LEU A 68 -3.11 -2.88 -18.96
C LEU A 68 -3.20 -3.06 -17.45
N GLY A 69 -3.84 -4.15 -17.04
CA GLY A 69 -3.97 -4.60 -15.66
C GLY A 69 -2.63 -4.97 -15.03
N TYR A 70 -2.67 -5.28 -13.73
CA TYR A 70 -1.47 -5.61 -12.96
C TYR A 70 -1.81 -6.52 -11.80
N ASN A 71 -1.08 -7.64 -11.70
CA ASN A 71 -1.26 -8.60 -10.63
C ASN A 71 0.06 -8.79 -9.88
N THR A 72 0.02 -8.67 -8.56
CA THR A 72 1.22 -8.88 -7.74
C THR A 72 0.88 -9.45 -6.37
N LYS A 73 1.88 -10.09 -5.76
CA LYS A 73 1.81 -10.59 -4.40
C LYS A 73 2.68 -9.74 -3.48
N ALA A 74 2.27 -9.59 -2.23
CA ALA A 74 3.09 -9.01 -1.18
C ALA A 74 3.07 -9.87 0.08
N TYR A 75 4.16 -9.84 0.85
CA TYR A 75 4.30 -10.64 2.07
C TYR A 75 4.51 -9.75 3.29
N LEU A 76 3.81 -10.07 4.39
CA LEU A 76 4.00 -9.45 5.70
C LEU A 76 4.13 -10.55 6.78
N PRO A 77 4.86 -10.32 7.88
CA PRO A 77 4.80 -11.22 9.03
C PRO A 77 3.43 -11.16 9.69
N ASN A 78 2.90 -12.31 10.11
CA ASN A 78 1.67 -12.43 10.92
C ASN A 78 1.92 -12.10 12.41
N ASN A 79 2.54 -10.96 12.68
CA ASN A 79 2.74 -10.43 14.03
C ASN A 79 2.00 -9.09 14.18
N THR A 80 2.07 -8.47 15.35
CA THR A 80 1.39 -7.19 15.62
C THR A 80 1.79 -6.11 14.59
N ASP A 81 3.06 -6.01 14.25
CA ASP A 81 3.55 -4.98 13.32
C ASP A 81 3.09 -5.20 11.89
N GLY A 82 3.11 -6.44 11.40
CA GLY A 82 2.63 -6.77 10.05
C GLY A 82 1.12 -6.69 9.93
N LYS A 83 0.35 -7.03 10.98
CA LYS A 83 -1.11 -6.81 11.00
C LYS A 83 -1.47 -5.33 10.96
N ASN A 84 -0.71 -4.48 11.68
CA ASN A 84 -0.87 -3.03 11.60
C ASN A 84 -0.56 -2.52 10.19
N ALA A 85 0.52 -2.98 9.57
CA ALA A 85 0.85 -2.62 8.19
C ALA A 85 -0.26 -3.08 7.21
N LEU A 86 -0.79 -4.30 7.35
CA LEU A 86 -1.91 -4.80 6.54
C LEU A 86 -3.14 -3.88 6.63
N LYS A 87 -3.52 -3.47 7.85
CA LYS A 87 -4.66 -2.57 8.07
C LYS A 87 -4.45 -1.22 7.39
N MET A 88 -3.26 -0.65 7.51
CA MET A 88 -2.91 0.61 6.85
C MET A 88 -2.92 0.45 5.32
N MET A 89 -2.34 -0.62 4.78
CA MET A 89 -2.38 -0.92 3.35
C MET A 89 -3.81 -1.08 2.84
N LYS A 90 -4.68 -1.77 3.58
CA LYS A 90 -6.09 -1.90 3.22
C LYS A 90 -6.80 -0.53 3.18
N THR A 91 -6.54 0.32 4.17
CA THR A 91 -7.11 1.68 4.22
C THR A 91 -6.61 2.52 3.03
N ALA A 92 -5.32 2.43 2.70
CA ALA A 92 -4.74 3.12 1.55
C ALA A 92 -5.29 2.61 0.21
N PHE A 93 -5.52 1.30 0.09
CA PHE A 93 -6.14 0.68 -1.08
C PHE A 93 -7.58 1.16 -1.25
N ASP A 94 -8.36 1.21 -0.17
CA ASP A 94 -9.75 1.70 -0.17
C ASP A 94 -9.82 3.19 -0.54
N GLN A 95 -8.81 3.96 -0.16
CA GLN A 95 -8.65 5.37 -0.55
C GLN A 95 -7.98 5.54 -1.93
N ARG A 96 -7.74 4.47 -2.67
CA ARG A 96 -7.17 4.49 -4.03
C ARG A 96 -5.74 5.08 -4.10
N LEU A 97 -4.94 4.90 -3.06
CA LEU A 97 -3.60 5.50 -2.88
C LEU A 97 -2.42 4.55 -3.11
N MET A 98 -2.66 3.26 -3.38
CA MET A 98 -1.58 2.27 -3.51
C MET A 98 -1.05 2.13 -4.93
N PHE A 99 -1.92 2.26 -5.93
CA PHE A 99 -1.57 2.10 -7.34
C PHE A 99 -2.05 3.31 -8.16
N THR A 100 -1.53 3.43 -9.38
CA THR A 100 -1.92 4.44 -10.36
C THR A 100 -1.78 3.83 -11.77
N VAL A 101 -2.27 4.54 -12.79
CA VAL A 101 -1.92 4.25 -14.19
C VAL A 101 -0.76 5.16 -14.59
N THR A 102 0.24 4.59 -15.25
CA THR A 102 1.39 5.34 -15.78
C THR A 102 1.72 4.88 -17.20
N THR A 103 2.18 5.81 -18.02
CA THR A 103 2.75 5.52 -19.34
C THR A 103 4.21 5.10 -19.21
N ASN A 104 4.57 3.93 -19.73
CA ASN A 104 5.95 3.46 -19.75
C ASN A 104 6.75 4.07 -20.92
N GLY A 105 8.05 3.76 -21.00
CA GLY A 105 8.94 4.31 -22.04
C GLY A 105 8.57 3.93 -23.48
N SER A 106 7.74 2.91 -23.69
CA SER A 106 7.20 2.52 -25.00
C SER A 106 5.84 3.15 -25.31
N GLY A 107 5.30 4.00 -24.44
CA GLY A 107 3.99 4.63 -24.63
C GLY A 107 2.80 3.77 -24.22
N GLU A 108 3.03 2.67 -23.52
CA GLU A 108 1.97 1.78 -23.03
C GLU A 108 1.54 2.20 -21.63
N ASP A 109 0.23 2.32 -21.42
CA ASP A 109 -0.37 2.68 -20.14
C ASP A 109 -0.69 1.41 -19.35
N ALA A 110 -0.15 1.30 -18.15
CA ALA A 110 -0.36 0.14 -17.29
C ALA A 110 -0.56 0.55 -15.83
N VAL A 111 -1.26 -0.30 -15.07
CA VAL A 111 -1.33 -0.16 -13.62
C VAL A 111 0.05 -0.41 -13.02
N THR A 112 0.48 0.51 -12.18
CA THR A 112 1.76 0.44 -11.48
C THR A 112 1.59 0.77 -10.00
N LEU A 113 2.50 0.22 -9.20
CA LEU A 113 2.61 0.58 -7.79
C LEU A 113 3.05 2.04 -7.68
N CYS A 114 2.43 2.79 -6.77
CA CYS A 114 2.84 4.16 -6.47
C CYS A 114 4.11 4.13 -5.58
N ASP A 115 4.07 4.73 -4.39
CA ASP A 115 5.27 4.88 -3.55
C ASP A 115 5.36 3.86 -2.40
N VAL A 116 4.33 3.04 -2.19
CA VAL A 116 4.27 2.13 -1.03
C VAL A 116 5.17 0.93 -1.31
N PRO A 117 6.28 0.73 -0.60
CA PRO A 117 7.19 -0.38 -0.89
C PRO A 117 6.51 -1.71 -0.57
N LEU A 118 6.57 -2.65 -1.52
CA LEU A 118 6.02 -4.00 -1.33
C LEU A 118 7.13 -5.04 -1.32
N LYS A 119 6.99 -6.03 -0.42
CA LYS A 119 7.83 -7.21 -0.42
C LYS A 119 7.23 -8.24 -1.39
N THR A 120 7.68 -8.24 -2.65
CA THR A 120 7.09 -9.06 -3.72
C THR A 120 7.75 -10.43 -3.93
N ARG A 121 8.91 -10.68 -3.30
CA ARG A 121 9.62 -11.97 -3.38
C ARG A 121 9.32 -12.85 -2.17
N ASP A 122 9.00 -14.11 -2.43
CA ASP A 122 8.93 -15.16 -1.42
C ASP A 122 10.33 -15.73 -1.18
N ASP A 123 11.05 -15.15 -0.23
CA ASP A 123 12.43 -15.57 0.09
C ASP A 123 12.49 -16.90 0.88
N THR A 124 11.35 -17.58 1.09
CA THR A 124 11.32 -18.87 1.80
C THR A 124 11.85 -20.04 0.96
N THR A 125 12.06 -19.86 -0.35
CA THR A 125 12.51 -20.92 -1.28
C THR A 125 14.01 -20.92 -1.56
N GLY A 126 14.82 -20.14 -0.83
CA GLY A 126 16.27 -20.36 -0.76
C GLY A 126 17.10 -19.80 -1.92
N SER A 127 16.69 -18.70 -2.57
CA SER A 127 17.54 -18.01 -3.54
C SER A 127 18.00 -16.63 -3.05
N SER A 128 19.32 -16.54 -2.83
CA SER A 128 20.14 -15.36 -2.54
C SER A 128 19.89 -14.62 -1.22
N ARG A 129 20.95 -14.50 -0.42
CA ARG A 129 21.05 -13.87 0.90
C ARG A 129 20.77 -12.35 0.94
N SER A 130 20.20 -11.75 -0.11
CA SER A 130 20.17 -10.29 -0.28
C SER A 130 18.80 -9.64 -0.16
N SER A 131 17.75 -10.35 0.26
CA SER A 131 16.49 -9.68 0.60
C SER A 131 15.88 -10.17 1.90
N CYS A 132 16.74 -10.43 2.90
CA CYS A 132 16.31 -10.31 4.30
C CYS A 132 15.51 -9.00 4.43
N TYR A 133 14.44 -9.00 5.21
CA TYR A 133 13.79 -7.76 5.61
C TYR A 133 14.90 -6.85 6.13
N GLN A 134 15.35 -5.90 5.31
CA GLN A 134 16.31 -4.93 5.75
C GLN A 134 15.63 -4.26 6.94
N HIS A 135 16.35 -4.21 8.05
CA HIS A 135 15.84 -3.69 9.29
C HIS A 135 15.13 -2.36 9.02
N GLY A 136 13.82 -2.30 9.26
CA GLY A 136 13.02 -1.10 8.98
C GLY A 136 12.05 -1.13 7.80
N PHE A 137 11.96 -2.20 6.98
CA PHE A 137 10.98 -2.27 5.88
C PHE A 137 9.54 -1.93 6.31
N LEU A 138 9.06 -2.55 7.40
CA LEU A 138 7.71 -2.24 7.91
C LEU A 138 7.58 -0.80 8.41
N GLN A 139 8.67 -0.20 8.90
CA GLN A 139 8.66 1.20 9.31
C GLN A 139 8.59 2.13 8.11
N GLU A 140 9.27 1.80 7.02
CA GLU A 140 9.22 2.54 5.75
C GLU A 140 7.81 2.47 5.14
N VAL A 141 7.20 1.27 5.06
CA VAL A 141 5.80 1.10 4.62
C VAL A 141 4.88 2.00 5.44
N LYS A 142 4.96 1.90 6.78
CA LYS A 142 4.12 2.71 7.67
C LYS A 142 4.39 4.21 7.52
N ALA A 143 5.65 4.62 7.32
CA ALA A 143 6.02 6.02 7.15
C ALA A 143 5.46 6.62 5.85
N VAL A 144 5.58 5.90 4.73
CA VAL A 144 4.99 6.31 3.45
C VAL A 144 3.47 6.42 3.56
N LEU A 145 2.82 5.44 4.20
CA LEU A 145 1.37 5.45 4.40
C LEU A 145 0.92 6.61 5.30
N ARG A 146 1.66 6.91 6.38
CA ARG A 146 1.40 8.08 7.24
C ARG A 146 1.58 9.39 6.51
N ALA A 147 2.58 9.51 5.65
CA ALA A 147 2.77 10.69 4.79
C ALA A 147 1.59 10.90 3.83
N LYS A 148 0.87 9.83 3.49
CA LYS A 148 -0.40 9.87 2.72
C LYS A 148 -1.66 9.99 3.61
N GLY A 149 -1.50 10.25 4.92
CA GLY A 149 -2.60 10.46 5.86
C GLY A 149 -3.23 9.18 6.44
N ILE A 150 -2.58 8.03 6.29
CA ILE A 150 -3.09 6.72 6.76
C ILE A 150 -2.45 6.35 8.12
N GLU A 151 -3.27 5.91 9.09
CA GLU A 151 -2.84 5.58 10.46
C GLU A 151 -3.28 4.17 10.92
#